data_AF-A0A1J4X0Q3-F1
#
_entry.id   AF-A0A1J4X0Q3-F1
#
_cell.length_a   1.000
_cell.length_b   1.000
_cell.length_c   1.000
_cell.angle_alpha   90.00
_cell.angle_beta   90.00
_cell.angle_gamma   90.00
#
_symmetry.space_group_name_H-M   'P 1'
#
loop_
_entity.id
_entity.type
_entity.pdbx_description
1 polymer ?
#
loop_
_entity_poly.entity_id
_entity_poly.type
_entity_poly.pdbx_seq_one_letter_code
_entity_poly.pdbx_strand_id
1 'polypeptide(L)'
;MRSIPVLLATIKEATQELEAALQSKGSHSISQKAHQKIETDYSGPSGGIKMLVNSGFFKKPRSLGEVIQELKKETYNYRKEVISNALIRLARQRVLVRVSSEKDSREKWNYAERK
;
A
#
# COMPACT_ATOMS: atom_id res chain seq x y z
N MET A 1 12.28 -47.11 -3.19
CA MET A 1 11.45 -46.17 -3.98
C MET A 1 10.16 -45.91 -3.19
N ARG A 2 9.80 -44.65 -2.91
CA ARG A 2 8.53 -44.34 -2.24
C ARG A 2 7.39 -44.62 -3.21
N SER A 3 6.33 -45.30 -2.77
CA SER A 3 5.20 -45.63 -3.64
C SER A 3 4.40 -44.37 -3.99
N ILE A 4 3.87 -44.32 -5.20
CA ILE A 4 3.04 -43.21 -5.72
C ILE A 4 1.96 -42.74 -4.72
N PRO A 5 1.21 -43.62 -4.02
CA PRO A 5 0.22 -43.16 -3.03
C PRO A 5 0.83 -42.45 -1.81
N VAL A 6 2.05 -42.78 -1.41
CA VAL A 6 2.74 -42.12 -0.29
C VAL A 6 3.16 -40.70 -0.68
N LEU A 7 3.64 -40.51 -1.92
CA LEU A 7 3.98 -39.19 -2.42
C LEU A 7 2.74 -38.28 -2.50
N LEU A 8 1.61 -38.83 -2.94
CA LEU A 8 0.34 -38.08 -2.98
C LEU A 8 -0.14 -37.67 -1.58
N ALA A 9 0.04 -38.53 -0.57
CA ALA A 9 -0.32 -38.21 0.81
C ALA A 9 0.54 -37.06 1.37
N THR A 10 1.86 -37.11 1.16
CA THR A 10 2.78 -36.06 1.62
C THR A 10 2.50 -34.71 0.95
N ILE A 11 2.14 -34.70 -0.34
CA ILE A 11 1.79 -33.46 -1.04
C ILE A 11 0.51 -32.84 -0.45
N LYS A 12 -0.51 -33.66 -0.15
CA LYS A 12 -1.77 -33.19 0.44
C LYS A 12 -1.55 -32.57 1.83
N GLU A 13 -0.73 -33.20 2.64
CA GLU A 13 -0.39 -32.72 3.99
C GLU A 13 0.34 -31.37 3.92
N ALA A 14 1.34 -31.26 3.04
CA ALA A 14 2.06 -29.99 2.83
C ALA A 14 1.14 -28.85 2.33
N THR A 15 0.13 -29.15 1.51
CA THR A 15 -0.84 -28.14 1.06
C THR A 15 -1.77 -27.67 2.18
N GLN A 16 -2.18 -28.56 3.09
CA GLN A 16 -3.04 -28.20 4.22
C GLN A 16 -2.31 -27.28 5.23
N GLU A 17 -1.02 -27.53 5.47
CA GLU A 17 -0.21 -26.66 6.32
C GLU A 17 -0.05 -25.24 5.74
N LEU A 18 0.14 -25.15 4.41
CA LEU A 18 0.20 -23.87 3.70
C LEU A 18 -1.12 -23.11 3.76
N GLU A 19 -2.26 -23.78 3.59
CA GLU A 19 -3.59 -23.17 3.70
C GLU A 19 -3.87 -22.65 5.12
N ALA A 20 -3.55 -23.43 6.15
CA ALA A 20 -3.68 -23.01 7.54
C ALA A 20 -2.76 -21.80 7.87
N ALA A 21 -1.54 -21.80 7.34
CA ALA A 21 -0.61 -20.68 7.50
C ALA A 21 -1.12 -19.41 6.81
N LEU A 22 -1.76 -19.52 5.65
CA LEU A 22 -2.38 -18.40 4.94
C LEU A 22 -3.62 -17.85 5.67
N GLN A 23 -4.44 -18.72 6.27
CA GLN A 23 -5.59 -18.30 7.09
C GLN A 23 -5.16 -17.52 8.35
N SER A 24 -4.06 -17.91 9.00
CA SER A 24 -3.53 -17.18 10.17
C SER A 24 -2.90 -15.82 9.83
N LYS A 25 -2.50 -15.60 8.56
CA LYS A 25 -1.98 -14.32 8.06
C LYS A 25 -3.05 -13.43 7.39
N GLY A 26 -4.31 -13.62 7.74
CA GLY A 26 -5.46 -12.85 7.26
C GLY A 26 -5.82 -11.64 8.13
N SER A 27 -5.00 -10.57 8.10
CA SER A 27 -5.47 -9.20 8.39
C SER A 27 -4.59 -8.16 7.70
N HIS A 28 -4.47 -8.28 6.38
CA HIS A 28 -4.45 -7.12 5.50
C HIS A 28 -5.44 -7.44 4.39
N SER A 29 -6.66 -6.94 4.55
CA SER A 29 -7.69 -7.00 3.53
C SER A 29 -7.17 -6.33 2.25
N ILE A 30 -6.73 -7.13 1.28
CA ILE A 30 -6.65 -6.69 -0.11
C ILE A 30 -8.10 -6.51 -0.54
N SER A 31 -8.63 -5.32 -0.26
CA SER A 31 -9.94 -4.89 -0.72
C SER A 31 -9.85 -4.75 -2.23
N GLN A 32 -10.16 -5.83 -2.93
CA GLN A 32 -10.52 -5.83 -4.33
C GLN A 32 -11.78 -4.94 -4.49
N LYS A 33 -11.58 -3.63 -4.68
CA LYS A 33 -12.59 -2.78 -5.30
C LYS A 33 -12.27 -2.64 -6.78
N ALA A 34 -13.24 -3.09 -7.56
CA ALA A 34 -13.24 -3.21 -9.00
C ALA A 34 -12.79 -1.93 -9.73
N HIS A 35 -11.90 -2.14 -10.71
CA HIS A 35 -11.85 -1.54 -12.04
C HIS A 35 -12.46 -0.14 -12.23
N GLN A 36 -11.62 0.88 -12.14
CA GLN A 36 -11.58 1.90 -13.20
C GLN A 36 -10.18 1.92 -13.76
N LYS A 37 -10.03 1.38 -14.97
CA LYS A 37 -8.78 1.41 -15.74
C LYS A 37 -8.59 2.82 -16.28
N ILE A 38 -8.29 3.77 -15.40
CA ILE A 38 -7.65 5.02 -15.82
C ILE A 38 -6.23 4.60 -16.15
N GLU A 39 -5.77 4.83 -17.38
CA GLU A 39 -4.36 4.69 -17.76
C GLU A 39 -3.54 5.75 -17.02
N THR A 40 -3.44 5.63 -15.70
CA THR A 40 -2.55 6.45 -14.90
C THR A 40 -1.21 5.78 -14.92
N ASP A 41 -0.28 6.38 -15.65
CA ASP A 41 1.12 6.08 -15.49
C ASP A 41 1.51 6.22 -14.00
N TYR A 42 1.80 5.09 -13.37
CA TYR A 42 2.26 5.00 -11.98
C TYR A 42 3.80 5.04 -11.89
N SER A 43 4.47 5.50 -12.94
CA SER A 43 5.91 5.72 -12.93
C SER A 43 6.34 6.84 -11.98
N GLY A 44 7.50 6.63 -11.37
CA GLY A 44 8.14 7.61 -10.53
C GLY A 44 7.44 7.89 -9.18
N PRO A 45 7.94 8.89 -8.43
CA PRO A 45 7.47 9.19 -7.08
C PRO A 45 6.01 9.65 -7.02
N SER A 46 5.58 10.45 -7.99
CA SER A 46 4.18 10.90 -8.06
C SER A 46 3.25 9.77 -8.49
N GLY A 47 3.72 8.88 -9.38
CA GLY A 47 2.96 7.71 -9.81
C GLY A 47 2.70 6.74 -8.67
N GLY A 48 3.72 6.40 -7.88
CA GLY A 48 3.56 5.56 -6.68
C GLY A 48 2.57 6.15 -5.67
N ILE A 49 2.59 7.47 -5.45
CA ILE A 49 1.60 8.11 -4.56
C ILE A 49 0.19 8.06 -5.17
N LYS A 50 0.03 8.27 -6.48
CA LYS A 50 -1.28 8.14 -7.15
C LYS A 50 -1.83 6.73 -7.06
N MET A 51 -0.97 5.71 -7.15
CA MET A 51 -1.36 4.32 -6.93
C MET A 51 -1.91 4.13 -5.50
N LEU A 52 -1.26 4.71 -4.48
CA LEU A 52 -1.75 4.70 -3.10
C LEU A 52 -3.08 5.46 -2.93
N VAL A 53 -3.31 6.54 -3.70
CA VAL A 53 -4.61 7.22 -3.74
C VAL A 53 -5.68 6.27 -4.30
N ASN A 54 -5.39 5.61 -5.42
CA ASN A 54 -6.33 4.69 -6.06
C ASN A 54 -6.60 3.44 -5.22
N SER A 55 -5.64 2.98 -4.41
CA SER A 55 -5.86 1.89 -3.44
C SER A 55 -6.69 2.32 -2.22
N GLY A 56 -6.98 3.62 -2.07
CA GLY A 56 -7.74 4.18 -0.95
C GLY A 56 -6.93 4.37 0.33
N PHE A 57 -5.59 4.36 0.26
CA PHE A 57 -4.72 4.58 1.42
C PHE A 57 -4.95 5.93 2.10
N PHE A 58 -5.29 6.95 1.30
CA PHE A 58 -5.51 8.34 1.72
C PHE A 58 -6.95 8.68 2.12
N LYS A 59 -7.83 7.68 2.30
CA LYS A 59 -9.19 7.88 2.86
C LYS A 59 -9.21 8.49 4.25
N LYS A 60 -8.11 8.31 5.00
CA LYS A 60 -7.84 8.95 6.28
C LYS A 60 -6.55 9.79 6.13
N PRO A 61 -6.37 10.88 6.90
CA PRO A 61 -5.14 11.65 6.87
C PRO A 61 -3.93 10.77 7.23
N ARG A 62 -2.90 10.78 6.38
CA ARG A 62 -1.66 10.01 6.52
C ARG A 62 -0.45 10.91 6.64
N SER A 63 0.47 10.58 7.54
CA SER A 63 1.74 11.27 7.69
C SER A 63 2.74 10.88 6.59
N LEU A 64 3.75 11.72 6.38
CA LEU A 64 4.86 11.41 5.47
C LEU A 64 5.54 10.07 5.82
N GLY A 65 5.67 9.75 7.11
CA GLY A 65 6.28 8.50 7.57
C GLY A 65 5.49 7.27 7.13
N GLU A 66 4.16 7.31 7.30
CA GLU A 66 3.26 6.24 6.84
C GLU A 66 3.33 6.08 5.33
N VAL A 67 3.31 7.18 4.57
CA VAL A 67 3.42 7.13 3.10
C VAL A 67 4.73 6.47 2.65
N ILE A 68 5.85 6.79 3.31
CA ILE A 68 7.15 6.17 2.99
C ILE A 68 7.12 4.67 3.26
N GLN A 69 6.54 4.25 4.39
CA GLN A 69 6.43 2.83 4.71
C GLN A 69 5.56 2.08 3.70
N GLU A 70 4.44 2.66 3.29
CA GLU A 70 3.55 2.03 2.32
C GLU A 70 4.17 1.96 0.92
N LEU A 71 4.83 3.02 0.47
CA LEU A 71 5.57 3.02 -0.81
C LEU A 71 6.67 1.95 -0.83
N LYS A 72 7.38 1.75 0.29
CA LYS A 72 8.40 0.70 0.39
C LYS A 72 7.84 -0.71 0.24
N LYS A 73 6.63 -0.98 0.73
CA LYS A 73 5.96 -2.29 0.55
C LYS A 73 5.70 -2.57 -0.93
N GLU A 74 5.39 -1.53 -1.68
CA GLU A 74 5.12 -1.57 -3.12
C GLU A 74 6.40 -1.41 -3.96
N THR A 75 7.58 -1.63 -3.38
CA THR A 75 8.90 -1.55 -4.05
C THR A 75 9.33 -0.14 -4.49
N TYR A 76 8.59 0.91 -4.10
CA TYR A 76 8.96 2.30 -4.37
C TYR A 76 9.94 2.84 -3.31
N ASN A 77 11.24 2.63 -3.55
CA ASN A 77 12.32 3.02 -2.64
C ASN A 77 12.91 4.40 -2.94
N TYR A 78 12.13 5.45 -2.70
CA TYR A 78 12.59 6.84 -2.85
C TYR A 78 13.11 7.45 -1.56
N ARG A 79 13.99 8.45 -1.68
CA ARG A 79 14.42 9.28 -0.56
C ARG A 79 13.24 10.09 0.00
N LYS A 80 13.28 10.40 1.30
CA LYS A 80 12.23 11.13 2.01
C LYS A 80 11.90 12.47 1.35
N GLU A 81 12.92 13.20 0.90
CA GLU A 81 12.80 14.52 0.28
C GLU A 81 12.04 14.45 -1.04
N VAL A 82 12.30 13.40 -1.83
CA VAL A 82 11.64 13.15 -3.11
C VAL A 82 10.15 12.88 -2.90
N ILE A 83 9.81 12.04 -1.91
CA ILE A 83 8.42 11.73 -1.55
C ILE A 83 7.72 12.98 -1.01
N SER A 84 8.40 13.76 -0.16
CA SER A 84 7.87 15.02 0.38
C SER A 84 7.54 16.01 -0.75
N ASN A 85 8.45 16.20 -1.69
CA ASN A 85 8.23 17.08 -2.84
C ASN A 85 7.08 16.60 -3.73
N ALA A 86 6.97 15.28 -3.94
CA ALA A 86 5.88 14.69 -4.71
C ALA A 86 4.52 14.87 -4.02
N LEU A 87 4.44 14.71 -2.70
CA LEU A 87 3.22 14.97 -1.91
C LEU A 87 2.79 16.44 -1.98
N ILE A 88 3.74 17.37 -1.83
CA ILE A 88 3.45 18.81 -1.95
C ILE A 88 2.94 19.14 -3.36
N ARG A 89 3.57 18.57 -4.40
CA ARG A 89 3.14 18.73 -5.79
C ARG A 89 1.71 18.23 -5.98
N LEU A 90 1.38 17.03 -5.49
CA LEU A 90 0.03 16.45 -5.60
C LEU A 90 -1.02 17.23 -4.81
N ALA A 91 -0.64 17.82 -3.67
CA ALA A 91 -1.51 18.74 -2.93
C ALA A 91 -1.78 20.02 -3.72
N ARG A 92 -0.76 20.61 -4.36
CA ARG A 92 -0.91 21.79 -5.25
C ARG A 92 -1.79 21.47 -6.47
N GLN A 93 -1.69 20.26 -7.00
CA GLN A 93 -2.52 19.76 -8.10
C GLN A 93 -3.93 19.36 -7.66
N ARG A 94 -4.30 19.57 -6.39
CA ARG A 94 -5.61 19.23 -5.82
C ARG A 94 -5.96 17.74 -5.91
N VAL A 95 -4.96 16.86 -5.97
CA VAL A 95 -5.16 15.40 -5.84
C VAL A 95 -5.24 15.03 -4.36
N LEU A 96 -4.43 15.68 -3.53
CA LEU A 96 -4.41 15.53 -2.08
C LEU A 96 -4.77 16.85 -1.39
N VAL A 97 -5.19 16.76 -0.15
CA VAL A 97 -5.37 17.88 0.77
C VAL A 97 -4.41 17.72 1.94
N ARG A 98 -3.81 18.82 2.38
CA ARG A 98 -2.98 18.88 3.58
C ARG A 98 -3.84 19.22 4.79
N VAL A 99 -3.70 18.43 5.84
CA VAL A 99 -4.43 18.58 7.11
C VAL A 99 -3.39 18.77 8.21
N SER A 100 -3.61 19.73 9.10
CA SER A 100 -2.73 19.92 10.26
C SER A 100 -2.85 18.73 11.20
N SER A 101 -1.72 18.24 11.72
CA SER A 101 -1.71 17.19 12.72
C SER A 101 -1.83 17.80 14.12
N GLU A 102 -3.04 17.83 14.69
CA GLU A 102 -3.27 18.29 16.06
C GLU A 102 -2.52 17.47 17.13
N LYS A 103 -2.14 16.23 16.79
CA LYS A 103 -1.46 15.30 17.71
C LYS A 103 0.02 15.60 17.97
N ASP A 104 0.64 16.49 17.21
CA ASP A 104 2.09 16.70 17.26
C ASP A 104 2.38 18.19 17.49
N SER A 105 3.09 18.53 18.57
CA SER A 105 3.46 19.91 18.92
C SER A 105 4.44 20.56 17.93
N ARG A 106 4.92 19.80 16.95
CA ARG A 106 5.66 20.30 15.78
C ARG A 106 4.72 20.21 14.59
N GLU A 107 4.50 21.31 13.87
CA GLU A 107 3.61 21.40 12.70
C GLU A 107 3.94 20.33 11.63
N LYS A 108 3.37 19.15 11.79
CA LYS A 108 3.46 18.07 10.82
C LYS A 108 2.17 18.03 10.02
N TRP A 109 2.34 17.94 8.71
CA TRP A 109 1.22 17.87 7.79
C TRP A 109 0.90 16.42 7.49
N ASN A 110 -0.38 16.09 7.63
CA ASN A 110 -0.96 14.87 7.12
C ASN A 110 -1.59 15.14 5.74
N TYR A 111 -1.71 14.09 4.94
CA TYR A 111 -2.23 14.14 3.59
C TYR A 111 -3.46 13.24 3.49
N ALA A 112 -4.53 13.73 2.87
CA ALA A 112 -5.75 12.96 2.60
C ALA A 112 -6.17 13.14 1.14
N GLU A 113 -6.95 12.19 0.61
CA GLU A 113 -7.53 12.33 -0.72
C GLU A 113 -8.48 13.52 -0.76
N ARG A 114 -8.46 14.28 -1.87
CA ARG A 114 -9.44 15.34 -2.07
C ARG A 114 -10.78 14.69 -2.45
N LYS A 115 -11.83 15.00 -1.68
CA LYS A 115 -13.22 14.66 -2.03
C LYS A 115 -13.79 15.63 -3.06
#